data_AF-A0A959YSW3-F1
#
_entry.id   AF-A0A959YSW3-F1
#
_cell.length_a   1.000
_cell.length_b   1.000
_cell.length_c   1.000
_cell.angle_alpha   90.00
_cell.angle_beta   90.00
_cell.angle_gamma   90.00
#
_symmetry.space_group_name_H-M   'P 1'
#
loop_
_entity.id
_entity.type
_entity.pdbx_description
1 polymer ?
#
loop_
_entity_poly.entity_id
_entity_poly.type
_entity_poly.pdbx_seq_one_letter_code
_entity_poly.pdbx_strand_id
1 'polypeptide(L)' 'MKKALRIATVAAFLLAAPVFMFAQNPPHPNGGGAPGGGNTPVGGGAPIGGGLIIMMALGMGYGARKVYDAQKNVAE' A
#
# COMPACT_ATOMS: atom_id res chain seq x y z
N MET A 1 0.00 -21.19 22.79
CA MET A 1 0.88 -20.06 22.41
C MET A 1 1.75 -20.36 21.19
N LYS A 2 2.51 -21.46 21.15
CA LYS A 2 3.43 -21.76 20.02
C LYS A 2 2.74 -21.92 18.64
N LYS A 3 1.53 -22.48 18.59
CA LYS A 3 0.75 -22.62 17.33
C LYS A 3 0.17 -21.28 16.85
N ALA A 4 -0.42 -20.50 17.75
CA ALA A 4 -0.92 -19.16 17.45
C ALA A 4 0.19 -18.21 17.01
N LEU A 5 1.36 -18.29 17.67
CA LEU A 5 2.53 -17.50 17.28
C LEU A 5 3.03 -17.86 15.88
N ARG A 6 3.09 -19.15 15.53
CA ARG A 6 3.46 -19.59 14.17
C ARG A 6 2.49 -19.07 13.11
N ILE A 7 1.19 -19.13 13.37
CA ILE A 7 0.16 -18.64 12.43
C ILE A 7 0.28 -17.12 12.29
N ALA A 8 0.49 -16.39 13.39
CA ALA A 8 0.68 -14.94 13.36
C ALA A 8 1.93 -14.53 12.58
N THR A 9 3.04 -15.27 12.72
CA THR A 9 4.27 -14.98 11.96
C THR A 9 4.10 -15.22 10.46
N VAL A 10 3.43 -16.30 10.05
CA VAL A 10 3.15 -16.57 8.63
C VAL A 10 2.19 -15.52 8.04
N ALA A 11 1.14 -15.15 8.79
CA ALA A 11 0.22 -14.12 8.36
C ALA A 11 0.89 -12.74 8.22
N ALA A 12 1.74 -12.37 9.18
CA ALA A 12 2.50 -11.12 9.10
C ALA A 12 3.46 -11.10 7.91
N PHE A 13 4.12 -12.22 7.62
CA PHE A 13 5.02 -12.32 6.46
C PHE A 13 4.26 -12.19 5.14
N LEU A 14 3.11 -12.86 4.98
CA LEU A 14 2.31 -12.79 3.77
C LEU A 14 1.69 -11.41 3.53
N LEU A 15 1.34 -10.68 4.59
CA LEU A 15 0.82 -9.31 4.49
C LEU A 15 1.92 -8.28 4.19
N ALA A 16 3.15 -8.53 4.64
CA ALA A 16 4.30 -7.68 4.36
C ALA A 16 4.93 -7.95 2.98
N ALA A 17 4.82 -9.17 2.46
CA ALA A 17 5.42 -9.59 1.19
C ALA A 17 5.11 -8.65 -0.02
N PRO A 18 3.87 -8.23 -0.29
CA PRO A 18 3.57 -7.36 -1.43
C PRO A 18 4.13 -5.93 -1.29
N VAL A 19 4.54 -5.51 -0.09
CA VAL A 19 5.23 -4.22 0.11
C VAL A 19 6.69 -4.27 -0.37
N PHE A 20 7.30 -5.46 -0.33
CA PHE A 20 8.71 -5.65 -0.67
C PHE A 20 8.94 -6.29 -2.05
N MET A 21 7.88 -6.71 -2.73
CA MET A 21 7.95 -7.26 -4.08
C MET A 21 7.62 -6.18 -5.10
N PHE A 22 8.67 -5.61 -5.72
CA PHE A 22 8.53 -4.70 -6.85
C PHE A 22 8.26 -5.48 -8.14
N ALA A 23 7.41 -4.94 -9.01
CA ALA A 23 7.24 -5.49 -10.35
C ALA A 23 8.56 -5.38 -11.13
N GLN A 24 8.88 -6.41 -11.90
CA GLN A 24 10.02 -6.36 -12.83
C GLN A 24 9.81 -5.24 -13.86
N ASN A 25 10.87 -4.52 -14.21
CA ASN A 25 10.81 -3.54 -15.29
C ASN A 25 10.49 -4.28 -16.60
N PRO A 26 9.67 -3.69 -17.50
CA PRO A 26 9.43 -4.29 -18.80
C PRO A 26 10.78 -4.52 -19.51
N PRO A 27 10.92 -5.63 -20.25
CA PRO A 27 12.17 -5.92 -20.96
C PRO A 27 12.55 -4.72 -21.84
N HIS A 28 13.84 -4.37 -21.85
CA HIS A 28 14.36 -3.27 -22.66
C HIS A 28 13.94 -3.47 -24.12
N PRO A 29 13.39 -2.46 -24.81
CA PRO A 29 13.02 -2.59 -26.22
C PRO A 29 14.28 -2.93 -27.03
N ASN A 30 14.31 -4.10 -27.67
CA ASN A 30 15.46 -4.52 -28.48
C ASN A 30 15.79 -3.41 -29.50
N GLY A 31 16.97 -2.78 -29.35
CA GLY A 31 17.60 -1.93 -30.36
C GLY A 31 16.80 -0.72 -30.86
N GLY A 32 17.09 0.46 -30.31
CA GLY A 32 16.92 1.74 -31.01
C GLY A 32 15.59 2.46 -30.77
N GLY A 33 15.72 3.71 -30.31
CA GLY A 33 14.61 4.65 -30.20
C GLY A 33 14.24 4.96 -28.76
N ALA A 34 14.67 6.13 -28.28
CA ALA A 34 13.94 6.84 -27.23
C ALA A 34 12.44 6.93 -27.60
N PRO A 35 11.50 7.01 -26.64
CA PRO A 35 10.07 6.94 -26.94
C PRO A 35 9.65 8.14 -27.79
N GLY A 36 9.58 7.91 -29.10
CA GLY A 36 8.88 8.78 -30.02
C GLY A 36 7.40 8.67 -29.70
N GLY A 37 6.86 9.69 -29.03
CA GLY A 37 5.46 10.16 -29.03
C GLY A 37 4.29 9.17 -28.93
N GLY A 38 4.51 7.87 -28.70
CA GLY A 38 3.58 6.89 -29.21
C GLY A 38 3.35 5.62 -28.41
N ASN A 39 4.27 5.12 -27.57
CA ASN A 39 3.90 4.01 -26.67
C ASN A 39 4.94 3.74 -25.56
N THR A 40 4.38 3.34 -24.42
CA THR A 40 4.98 3.00 -23.12
C THR A 40 5.36 4.20 -22.25
N PRO A 41 4.48 4.61 -21.31
CA PRO A 41 4.87 5.51 -20.24
C PRO A 41 6.10 4.95 -19.52
N VAL A 42 7.18 5.74 -19.49
CA VAL A 42 8.35 5.43 -18.65
C VAL A 42 8.00 5.76 -17.21
N GLY A 43 7.35 4.81 -16.53
CA GLY A 43 6.89 4.94 -15.15
C GLY A 43 5.54 4.26 -14.92
N GLY A 44 5.35 3.65 -13.75
CA GLY A 44 4.11 2.92 -13.40
C GLY A 44 4.27 1.78 -12.39
N GLY A 45 5.50 1.39 -12.06
CA GLY A 45 5.78 0.32 -11.07
C GLY A 45 5.84 0.78 -9.60
N ALA A 46 5.76 2.09 -9.34
CA ALA A 46 5.78 2.61 -7.97
C ALA A 46 4.37 2.48 -7.35
N PRO A 47 4.21 1.82 -6.19
CA PRO A 47 2.91 1.59 -5.55
C PRO A 47 2.36 2.85 -4.86
N ILE A 48 2.25 3.96 -5.61
CA ILE A 48 1.74 5.25 -5.12
C ILE A 48 0.30 5.12 -4.60
N GLY A 49 -0.52 4.28 -5.26
CA GLY A 49 -1.87 3.97 -4.79
C GLY A 49 -1.90 3.28 -3.42
N GLY A 50 -0.91 2.42 -3.13
CA GLY A 50 -0.82 1.74 -1.84
C GLY A 50 -0.56 2.71 -0.69
N GLY A 51 0.36 3.67 -0.88
CA GLY A 51 0.64 4.71 0.11
C GLY A 51 -0.57 5.63 0.34
N LEU A 52 -1.29 5.99 -0.72
CA LEU A 52 -2.49 6.83 -0.63
C LEU A 52 -3.60 6.17 0.19
N ILE A 53 -3.86 4.88 -0.07
CA ILE A 53 -4.91 4.11 0.64
C ILE A 53 -4.58 4.00 2.14
N ILE A 54 -3.31 3.76 2.49
CA ILE A 54 -2.89 3.69 3.90
C ILE A 54 -3.09 5.03 4.60
N MET A 55 -2.71 6.14 3.95
CA MET A 55 -2.91 7.48 4.51
C MET A 55 -4.39 7.81 4.70
N MET A 56 -5.25 7.44 3.75
CA MET A 56 -6.70 7.60 3.87
C MET A 56 -7.26 6.77 5.03
N ALA A 57 -6.86 5.50 5.15
CA ALA A 57 -7.33 4.62 6.22
C ALA A 57 -6.97 5.16 7.61
N LEU A 58 -5.73 5.65 7.78
CA LEU A 58 -5.27 6.26 9.02
C LEU A 58 -6.01 7.56 9.33
N GLY A 59 -6.21 8.42 8.34
CA GLY A 59 -6.97 9.66 8.48
C GLY A 59 -8.43 9.42 8.88
N MET A 60 -9.10 8.46 8.23
CA MET A 60 -10.47 8.07 8.57
C MET A 60 -10.58 7.45 9.95
N GLY A 61 -9.65 6.56 10.33
CA GLY A 61 -9.62 5.96 11.65
C GLY A 61 -9.46 7.00 12.76
N TYR A 62 -8.53 7.94 12.60
CA TYR A 62 -8.35 9.04 13.55
C TYR A 62 -9.57 9.97 13.60
N GLY A 63 -10.13 10.32 12.44
CA GLY A 63 -11.34 11.15 12.35
C GLY A 63 -12.54 10.54 13.07
N ALA A 64 -12.79 9.25 12.84
CA ALA A 64 -13.86 8.51 13.51
C ALA A 64 -13.66 8.45 15.03
N ARG A 65 -12.44 8.16 15.50
CA ARG A 65 -12.09 8.15 16.93
C ARG A 65 -12.38 9.49 17.58
N LYS A 66 -11.94 10.59 16.95
CA LYS A 66 -12.11 11.94 17.48
C LYS A 66 -13.58 12.35 17.58
N VAL A 67 -14.40 12.02 16.58
CA VAL A 67 -15.85 12.30 16.60
C VAL A 67 -16.55 11.47 17.67
N TYR A 68 -16.18 10.20 17.83
CA TYR A 68 -16.73 9.33 18.86
C TYR A 68 -16.42 9.86 20.28
N ASP A 69 -15.16 10.20 20.54
CA ASP A 69 -14.74 10.73 21.84
C ASP A 69 -15.43 12.09 22.13
N ALA A 70 -15.58 12.94 21.12
CA ALA A 70 -16.30 14.21 21.26
C ALA A 70 -17.78 14.02 21.61
N GLN A 71 -18.47 13.03 21.01
CA GLN A 71 -19.86 12.73 21.35
C GLN A 71 -20.00 12.11 22.74
N LYS A 72 -19.05 11.25 23.12
CA LYS A 72 -19.04 10.64 24.46
C LYS A 72 -18.91 11.69 25.56
N ASN A 73 -18.03 12.67 25.39
CA ASN A 73 -17.82 13.75 26.37
C ASN A 73 -18.99 14.75 26.48
N VAL A 74 -19.94 14.74 25.53
CA VAL A 74 -21.12 15.61 25.53
C VAL A 74 -22.34 14.89 26.13
N ALA A 75 -22.33 13.56 26.14
CA ALA A 75 -23.39 12.73 26.70
C ALA A 75 -23.18 12.40 28.19
N GLU A 76 -21.98 12.65 28.73
CA GLU A 76 -21.66 12.67 30.17
C GLU A 76 -21.80 14.08 30.74
#